data_AF-A0A7C8ISP7-F1
#
_entry.id   AF-A0A7C8ISP7-F1
#
_cell.length_a   1.000
_cell.length_b   1.000
_cell.length_c   1.000
_cell.angle_alpha   90.00
_cell.angle_beta   90.00
_cell.angle_gamma   90.00
#
_symmetry.space_group_name_H-M   'P 1'
#
loop_
_entity.id
_entity.type
_entity.pdbx_description
1 polymer ?
#
loop_
_entity_poly.entity_id
_entity_poly.type
_entity_poly.pdbx_seq_one_letter_code
_entity_poly.pdbx_strand_id
1 'polypeptide(L)'
;MNTPSPKAEVNSTASIPAYARSFSGACRPGEPFYDTDEIDYSDLPQSWIQEARIDARLCAASYVDYGPAPIMNKKGKKKEMRARPKGKGIVSFDVPKMVRQKAEHVKRYGLGGYSTGPLSATSVIGLQA
;
A
#
# COMPACT_ATOMS: atom_id res chain seq x y z
N MET A 1 7.71 9.44 52.60
CA MET A 1 7.07 10.23 51.55
C MET A 1 7.49 9.63 50.21
N ASN A 2 6.60 8.87 49.55
CA ASN A 2 6.86 8.32 48.22
C ASN A 2 6.36 9.33 47.20
N THR A 3 7.24 9.91 46.41
CA THR A 3 6.85 10.65 45.20
C THR A 3 6.46 9.62 44.13
N PRO A 4 5.31 9.76 43.45
CA PRO A 4 5.01 8.90 42.32
C PRO A 4 5.95 9.25 41.17
N SER A 5 6.64 8.26 40.61
CA SER A 5 7.39 8.38 39.36
C SER A 5 6.46 8.90 38.25
N PRO A 6 6.91 9.82 37.38
CA PRO A 6 6.10 10.27 36.26
C PRO A 6 5.80 9.05 35.38
N LYS A 7 4.52 8.71 35.25
CA LYS A 7 4.08 7.78 34.22
C LYS A 7 4.43 8.44 32.89
N ALA A 8 5.33 7.83 32.13
CA ALA A 8 5.53 8.20 30.74
C ALA A 8 4.16 8.09 30.05
N GLU A 9 3.54 9.23 29.79
CA GLU A 9 2.32 9.32 29.02
C GLU A 9 2.72 8.95 27.59
N VAL A 10 2.57 7.67 27.25
CA VAL A 10 2.84 7.19 25.90
C VAL A 10 1.72 7.71 25.02
N ASN A 11 1.87 8.95 24.57
CA ASN A 11 1.04 9.54 23.51
C ASN A 11 1.33 8.78 22.22
N SER A 12 0.68 7.65 22.08
CA SER A 12 0.83 6.75 20.95
C SER A 12 0.32 7.48 19.71
N THR A 13 1.18 7.66 18.71
CA THR A 13 0.85 8.24 17.40
C THR A 13 0.65 7.11 16.39
N ALA A 14 -0.31 7.24 15.49
CA ALA A 14 -0.52 6.28 14.42
C ALA A 14 0.28 6.69 13.17
N SER A 15 0.87 5.73 12.45
CA SER A 15 1.64 6.05 11.25
C SER A 15 0.84 5.82 9.96
N ILE A 16 1.02 6.72 8.99
CA ILE A 16 0.48 6.60 7.63
C ILE A 16 1.67 6.50 6.67
N PRO A 17 1.88 5.37 5.99
CA PRO A 17 2.94 5.27 4.99
C PRO A 17 2.67 6.22 3.82
N ALA A 18 3.67 7.05 3.49
CA ALA A 18 3.63 7.97 2.35
C ALA A 18 4.18 7.32 1.06
N TYR A 19 4.03 6.00 0.94
CA TYR A 19 4.57 5.19 -0.15
C TYR A 19 3.71 3.95 -0.37
N ALA A 20 3.88 3.30 -1.52
CA ALA A 20 3.33 2.00 -1.83
C ALA A 20 4.42 0.92 -1.85
N ARG A 21 4.03 -0.32 -1.57
CA ARG A 21 4.89 -1.50 -1.76
C ARG A 21 4.31 -2.39 -2.85
N SER A 22 5.14 -2.79 -3.80
CA SER A 22 4.77 -3.71 -4.89
C SER A 22 5.37 -5.10 -4.69
N PHE A 23 4.67 -6.12 -5.20
CA PHE A 23 5.01 -7.54 -5.07
C PHE A 23 4.94 -8.18 -6.46
N SER A 24 6.07 -8.21 -7.16
CA SER A 24 6.14 -8.68 -8.53
C SER A 24 5.87 -10.18 -8.63
N GLY A 25 4.98 -10.56 -9.55
CA GLY A 25 4.58 -11.94 -9.77
C GLY A 25 3.32 -12.37 -9.03
N ALA A 26 2.93 -11.65 -7.96
CA ALA A 26 1.67 -11.88 -7.28
C ALA A 26 0.55 -11.04 -7.89
N CYS A 27 -0.59 -11.65 -8.17
CA CYS A 27 -1.83 -10.99 -8.61
C CYS A 27 -2.95 -11.11 -7.57
N ARG A 28 -2.79 -12.00 -6.58
CA ARG A 28 -3.75 -12.23 -5.49
C ARG A 28 -3.04 -12.40 -4.14
N PRO A 29 -3.70 -12.05 -3.02
CA PRO A 29 -3.18 -12.35 -1.69
C PRO A 29 -2.90 -13.84 -1.52
N GLY A 30 -1.75 -14.17 -0.93
CA GLY A 30 -1.29 -15.55 -0.73
C GLY A 30 -0.63 -16.21 -1.94
N GLU A 31 -0.50 -15.49 -3.07
CA GLU A 31 0.34 -15.96 -4.18
C GLU A 31 1.83 -15.65 -3.92
N PRO A 32 2.75 -16.51 -4.39
CA PRO A 32 4.17 -16.22 -4.30
C PRO A 32 4.54 -15.01 -5.16
N PHE A 33 5.52 -14.24 -4.68
CA PHE A 33 6.16 -13.16 -5.41
C PHE A 33 7.66 -13.41 -5.49
N TYR A 34 8.33 -12.82 -6.46
CA TYR A 34 9.78 -13.01 -6.66
C TYR A 34 10.58 -11.72 -6.47
N ASP A 35 9.92 -10.58 -6.33
CA ASP A 35 10.57 -9.29 -6.10
C ASP A 35 9.64 -8.31 -5.38
N THR A 36 10.23 -7.34 -4.69
CA THR A 36 9.49 -6.26 -4.02
C THR A 36 10.13 -4.92 -4.28
N ASP A 37 9.29 -3.90 -4.43
CA ASP A 37 9.74 -2.55 -4.74
C ASP A 37 8.92 -1.54 -3.93
N GLU A 38 9.49 -0.37 -3.68
CA GLU A 38 8.79 0.77 -3.07
C GLU A 38 8.53 1.86 -4.12
N ILE A 39 7.38 2.52 -4.00
CA ILE A 39 6.96 3.58 -4.92
C ILE A 39 6.51 4.76 -4.06
N ASP A 40 7.11 5.93 -4.26
CA ASP A 40 6.66 7.13 -3.57
C ASP A 40 5.20 7.41 -3.92
N TYR A 41 4.43 7.90 -2.94
CA TYR A 41 3.01 8.16 -3.16
C TYR A 41 2.77 9.18 -4.29
N SER A 42 3.69 10.14 -4.44
CA SER A 42 3.67 11.14 -5.53
C SER A 42 3.87 10.55 -6.93
N ASP A 43 4.48 9.36 -7.01
CA ASP A 43 4.75 8.65 -8.27
C ASP A 43 3.66 7.63 -8.60
N LEU A 44 2.67 7.43 -7.71
CA LEU A 44 1.56 6.53 -7.98
C LEU A 44 0.65 7.08 -9.08
N PRO A 45 0.32 6.26 -10.10
CA PRO A 45 -0.70 6.62 -11.07
C PRO A 45 -2.04 6.91 -10.38
N GLN A 46 -2.66 8.04 -10.72
CA GLN A 46 -3.95 8.42 -10.14
C GLN A 46 -5.03 7.36 -10.37
N SER A 47 -4.97 6.64 -11.49
CA SER A 47 -5.88 5.53 -11.80
C SER A 47 -5.76 4.40 -10.79
N TRP A 48 -4.55 4.08 -10.32
CA TRP A 48 -4.36 3.03 -9.31
C TRP A 48 -5.04 3.41 -8.00
N ILE A 49 -4.96 4.68 -7.60
CA ILE A 49 -5.61 5.20 -6.39
C ILE A 49 -7.14 5.13 -6.50
N GLN A 50 -7.69 5.44 -7.67
CA GLN A 50 -9.13 5.44 -7.92
C GLN A 50 -9.72 4.04 -8.01
N GLU A 51 -8.98 3.11 -8.62
CA GLU A 51 -9.41 1.73 -8.87
C GLU A 51 -8.96 0.76 -7.75
N ALA A 52 -8.29 1.28 -6.72
CA ALA A 52 -7.81 0.47 -5.60
C ALA A 52 -8.97 -0.30 -4.96
N ARG A 53 -8.77 -1.60 -4.80
CA ARG A 53 -9.67 -2.43 -4.00
C ARG A 53 -9.39 -2.15 -2.53
N ILE A 54 -10.43 -1.76 -1.80
CA ILE A 54 -10.36 -1.51 -0.36
C ILE A 54 -10.88 -2.74 0.38
N ASP A 55 -10.07 -3.27 1.30
CA ASP A 55 -10.52 -4.18 2.35
C ASP A 55 -10.80 -3.37 3.62
N ALA A 56 -12.07 -3.09 3.88
CA ALA A 56 -12.50 -2.32 5.04
C ALA A 56 -12.27 -3.04 6.37
N ARG A 57 -12.14 -4.37 6.39
CA ARG A 57 -11.86 -5.13 7.62
C ARG A 57 -10.42 -4.95 8.07
N LEU A 58 -9.51 -4.92 7.10
CA LEU A 58 -8.08 -4.73 7.34
C LEU A 58 -7.66 -3.26 7.31
N CYS A 59 -8.56 -2.36 6.91
CA CYS A 59 -8.24 -0.95 6.64
C CYS A 59 -7.03 -0.83 5.69
N ALA A 60 -7.01 -1.67 4.64
CA ALA A 60 -5.95 -1.76 3.66
C ALA A 60 -6.52 -1.64 2.23
N ALA A 61 -5.71 -1.12 1.32
CA ALA A 61 -6.06 -0.99 -0.10
C ALA A 61 -4.93 -1.50 -0.97
N SER A 62 -5.33 -2.04 -2.12
CA SER A 62 -4.40 -2.60 -3.08
C SER A 62 -4.89 -2.42 -4.51
N TYR A 63 -3.96 -2.29 -5.44
CA TYR A 63 -4.18 -2.34 -6.88
C TYR A 63 -3.38 -3.49 -7.48
N VAL A 64 -3.80 -4.04 -8.62
CA VAL A 64 -3.02 -5.06 -9.35
C VAL A 64 -2.57 -4.47 -10.68
N ASP A 65 -1.27 -4.25 -10.82
CA ASP A 65 -0.66 -3.82 -12.07
C ASP A 65 -0.22 -5.01 -12.91
N TYR A 66 -0.96 -5.26 -13.99
CA TYR A 66 -0.64 -6.29 -14.98
C TYR A 66 0.39 -5.82 -16.02
N GLY A 67 0.80 -4.55 -15.97
CA GLY A 67 1.68 -3.93 -16.95
C GLY A 67 0.94 -3.54 -18.24
N PRO A 68 1.68 -3.11 -19.28
CA PRO A 68 1.08 -2.60 -20.50
C PRO A 68 0.25 -3.65 -21.23
N ALA A 69 -0.93 -3.24 -21.67
CA ALA A 69 -1.82 -4.07 -22.47
C ALA A 69 -1.12 -4.59 -23.75
N PRO A 70 -1.51 -5.77 -24.26
CA PRO A 70 -0.90 -6.27 -25.48
C PRO A 70 -1.10 -5.37 -26.68
N ILE A 71 0.01 -4.93 -27.27
CA ILE A 71 0.00 -4.31 -28.60
C ILE A 71 -0.46 -5.38 -29.59
N MET A 72 -1.67 -5.19 -30.13
CA MET A 72 -2.22 -5.98 -31.22
C MET A 72 -1.83 -5.33 -32.55
N ASN A 73 -1.52 -6.13 -33.57
CA ASN A 73 -1.41 -5.63 -34.94
C ASN A 73 -2.81 -5.43 -35.56
N LYS A 74 -2.89 -4.79 -36.74
CA LYS A 74 -4.16 -4.56 -37.48
C LYS A 74 -4.94 -5.86 -37.83
N LYS A 75 -4.33 -7.03 -37.66
CA LYS A 75 -4.92 -8.36 -37.86
C LYS A 75 -5.28 -9.06 -36.54
N GLY A 76 -5.25 -8.34 -35.41
CA GLY A 76 -5.56 -8.88 -34.08
C GLY A 76 -4.51 -9.82 -33.49
N LYS A 77 -3.35 -10.00 -34.13
CA LYS A 77 -2.27 -10.83 -33.57
C LYS A 77 -1.40 -10.00 -32.62
N LYS A 78 -1.03 -10.59 -31.49
CA LYS A 78 -0.08 -9.99 -30.53
C LYS A 78 1.23 -9.67 -31.27
N LYS A 79 1.67 -8.42 -31.21
CA LYS A 79 3.02 -8.05 -31.64
C LYS A 79 3.99 -8.62 -30.62
N GLU A 80 4.84 -9.53 -31.07
CA GLU A 80 5.92 -10.11 -30.29
C GLU A 80 6.95 -9.01 -30.02
N MET A 81 7.20 -8.72 -28.75
CA MET A 81 8.26 -7.80 -28.30
C MET A 81 9.32 -8.65 -27.63
N ARG A 82 10.61 -8.39 -27.95
CA ARG A 82 11.76 -9.15 -27.44
C ARG A 82 11.80 -9.24 -25.90
N ALA A 83 11.31 -8.21 -25.21
CA ALA A 83 10.98 -8.23 -23.80
C ALA A 83 9.84 -7.25 -23.56
N ARG A 84 8.78 -7.66 -22.86
CA ARG A 84 7.73 -6.74 -22.40
C ARG A 84 8.04 -6.31 -20.97
N PRO A 85 7.79 -5.03 -20.62
CA PRO A 85 7.74 -4.64 -19.23
C PRO A 85 6.71 -5.53 -18.53
N LYS A 86 7.12 -6.25 -17.49
CA LYS A 86 6.18 -6.94 -16.60
C LYS A 86 5.53 -5.89 -15.72
N GLY A 87 4.26 -6.08 -15.38
CA GLY A 87 3.59 -5.25 -14.37
C GLY A 87 4.22 -5.43 -13.00
N LYS A 88 3.95 -4.48 -12.10
CA LYS A 88 4.44 -4.50 -10.71
C LYS A 88 3.71 -5.50 -9.80
N GLY A 89 2.71 -6.22 -10.31
CA GLY A 89 1.92 -7.17 -9.54
C GLY A 89 0.99 -6.46 -8.55
N ILE A 90 0.76 -7.05 -7.38
CA ILE A 90 -0.01 -6.40 -6.32
C ILE A 90 0.79 -5.20 -5.78
N VAL A 91 0.11 -4.06 -5.66
CA VAL A 91 0.64 -2.82 -5.08
C VAL A 91 -0.25 -2.43 -3.91
N SER A 92 0.32 -2.35 -2.71
CA SER A 92 -0.35 -2.01 -1.45
C SER A 92 -0.03 -0.58 -1.03
N PHE A 93 -1.05 0.20 -0.67
CA PHE A 93 -0.89 1.60 -0.24
C PHE A 93 -2.13 2.13 0.48
N ASP A 94 -1.99 3.29 1.12
CA ASP A 94 -3.11 4.00 1.75
C ASP A 94 -3.83 4.91 0.75
N VAL A 95 -5.15 4.78 0.61
CA VAL A 95 -5.97 5.75 -0.15
C VAL A 95 -6.53 6.83 0.76
N PRO A 96 -6.89 8.03 0.25
CA PRO A 96 -7.39 9.13 1.07
C PRO A 96 -8.59 8.76 1.96
N LYS A 97 -9.45 7.84 1.51
CA LYS A 97 -10.57 7.32 2.31
C LYS A 97 -10.09 6.58 3.56
N MET A 98 -9.02 5.78 3.47
CA MET A 98 -8.45 5.05 4.60
C MET A 98 -7.67 5.97 5.53
N VAL A 99 -6.96 6.96 4.98
CA VAL A 99 -6.32 8.02 5.78
C VAL A 99 -7.34 8.73 6.67
N ARG A 100 -8.54 9.02 6.17
CA ARG A 100 -9.64 9.59 6.97
C ARG A 100 -10.16 8.63 8.03
N GLN A 101 -10.32 7.34 7.70
CA GLN A 101 -10.76 6.33 8.67
C GLN A 101 -9.74 6.14 9.79
N LYS A 102 -8.45 6.14 9.44
CA LYS A 102 -7.37 6.24 10.40
C LYS A 102 -7.62 7.51 11.20
N ALA A 103 -7.64 8.71 10.62
CA ALA A 103 -7.86 9.97 11.34
C ALA A 103 -8.98 9.95 12.40
N GLU A 104 -10.13 9.39 12.05
CA GLU A 104 -11.24 9.19 12.98
C GLU A 104 -10.91 8.26 14.15
N HIS A 105 -10.15 7.19 13.91
CA HIS A 105 -9.67 6.27 14.93
C HIS A 105 -8.80 6.98 15.98
N VAL A 106 -7.76 7.73 15.59
CA VAL A 106 -6.96 8.51 16.57
C VAL A 106 -7.83 9.46 17.37
N LYS A 107 -8.78 10.14 16.71
CA LYS A 107 -9.70 11.05 17.39
C LYS A 107 -10.58 10.31 18.41
N ARG A 108 -11.11 9.13 18.07
CA ARG A 108 -11.96 8.33 18.96
C ARG A 108 -11.21 7.77 20.17
N TYR A 109 -9.94 7.42 20.00
CA TYR A 109 -9.14 6.78 21.05
C TYR A 109 -8.19 7.76 21.77
N GLY A 110 -8.28 9.06 21.51
CA GLY A 110 -7.46 10.08 22.19
C GLY A 110 -5.96 9.92 21.95
N LEU A 111 -5.59 9.38 20.79
CA LEU A 111 -4.19 9.18 20.40
C LEU A 111 -3.53 10.53 20.06
N GLY A 112 -2.20 10.61 20.20
CA GLY A 112 -1.46 11.88 20.10
C GLY A 112 -1.40 12.52 18.70
N GLY A 113 -1.99 11.89 17.68
CA GLY A 113 -1.98 12.35 16.28
C GLY A 113 -1.50 11.28 15.29
N TYR A 114 -1.18 11.72 14.06
CA TYR A 114 -0.52 10.88 13.05
C TYR A 114 0.88 11.38 12.72
N SER A 115 1.76 10.43 12.40
CA SER A 115 3.00 10.69 11.70
C SER A 115 2.96 10.06 10.31
N THR A 116 3.60 10.68 9.34
CA THR A 116 3.88 10.00 8.07
C THR A 116 5.16 9.20 8.24
N GLY A 117 5.09 7.88 8.06
CA GLY A 117 6.26 7.01 8.17
C GLY A 117 7.19 7.19 6.97
N PRO A 118 8.53 7.17 7.14
CA PRO A 118 9.45 7.06 6.02
C PRO A 118 9.26 5.71 5.30
N LEU A 119 9.86 5.59 4.12
CA LEU A 119 9.87 4.43 3.20
C LEU A 119 10.04 3.04 3.86
N SER A 120 10.50 2.94 5.11
CA SER A 120 10.77 1.68 5.81
C SER A 120 9.66 1.16 6.76
N ALA A 121 8.48 1.78 6.88
CA ALA A 121 7.43 1.28 7.79
C ALA A 121 6.54 0.18 7.18
N THR A 122 6.94 -1.06 7.39
CA THR A 122 6.24 -2.33 7.15
C THR A 122 4.69 -2.26 7.28
N SER A 123 3.98 -2.06 6.17
CA SER A 123 2.60 -2.54 6.00
C SER A 123 2.65 -3.93 5.38
N VAL A 124 2.78 -4.97 6.21
CA VAL A 124 2.54 -6.34 5.77
C VAL A 124 1.02 -6.50 5.67
N ILE A 125 0.47 -6.29 4.47
CA ILE A 125 -0.73 -7.04 4.11
C ILE A 125 -0.33 -8.51 4.20
N GLY A 126 -1.14 -9.35 4.86
CA GLY A 126 -0.90 -10.78 5.08
C GLY A 126 -0.73 -11.61 3.81
N LEU A 127 0.33 -11.35 3.07
CA LEU A 127 0.95 -12.18 2.06
C LEU A 127 1.91 -13.08 2.84
N GLN A 128 1.41 -14.22 3.29
CA GLN A 128 2.32 -15.29 3.70
C GLN A 128 3.02 -15.82 2.44
N ALA A 129 4.35 -15.91 2.53
CA ALA A 129 5.22 -16.54 1.55
C ALA A 129 5.03 -18.06 1.51
#